data_AF-A0AAE2YPQ3-F1
#
_entry.id   AF-A0AAE2YPQ3-F1
#
_cell.length_a   1.000
_cell.length_b   1.000
_cell.length_c   1.000
_cell.angle_alpha   90.00
_cell.angle_beta   90.00
_cell.angle_gamma   90.00
#
_symmetry.space_group_name_H-M   'P 1'
#
loop_
_entity.id
_entity.type
_entity.pdbx_description
1 polymer ?
#
loop_
_entity_poly.entity_id
_entity_poly.type
_entity_poly.pdbx_seq_one_letter_code
_entity_poly.pdbx_strand_id
1 'polypeptide(L)'
;MSNSRTVSKNSLSEKVAVGALVAVMGMAGLVMAPQAYASNWVKCYGIARAHMNDCATTTHSCAGQSIHNGGKYSFLLLPSGICQKIVGGSLVPGK
;
A
#
# COMPACT_ATOMS: atom_id res chain seq x y z
N MET A 1 7.42 -17.00 44.99
CA MET A 1 6.21 -17.38 44.22
C MET A 1 6.54 -18.62 43.41
N SER A 2 5.65 -19.59 43.50
CA SER A 2 5.90 -21.03 43.38
C SER A 2 6.23 -21.53 41.98
N ASN A 3 7.19 -22.46 41.95
CA ASN A 3 7.42 -23.45 40.93
C ASN A 3 6.31 -24.53 40.94
N SER A 4 6.18 -25.24 39.82
CA SER A 4 5.45 -26.50 39.61
C SER A 4 3.92 -26.41 39.43
N ARG A 5 3.49 -26.71 38.20
CA ARG A 5 2.59 -27.84 37.86
C ARG A 5 2.32 -27.84 36.35
N THR A 6 3.21 -28.47 35.61
CA THR A 6 2.91 -29.08 34.32
C THR A 6 1.91 -30.22 34.56
N VAL A 7 0.64 -30.02 34.20
CA VAL A 7 -0.40 -31.05 34.28
C VAL A 7 -0.50 -31.77 32.94
N SER A 8 -0.09 -33.04 33.02
CA SER A 8 -0.64 -34.22 32.36
C SER A 8 -0.78 -34.26 30.83
N LYS A 9 0.16 -35.00 30.24
CA LYS A 9 -0.09 -35.85 29.06
C LYS A 9 -1.28 -36.78 29.36
N ASN A 10 -2.14 -37.00 28.37
CA ASN A 10 -3.10 -38.11 28.12
C ASN A 10 -4.05 -37.57 27.02
N SER A 11 -4.31 -38.16 25.86
CA SER A 11 -3.96 -39.41 25.21
C SER A 11 -4.52 -39.26 23.79
N LEU A 12 -3.78 -39.72 22.77
CA LEU A 12 -4.30 -39.85 21.41
C LEU A 12 -5.56 -40.72 21.42
N SER A 13 -6.51 -40.36 20.55
CA SER A 13 -7.32 -41.25 19.70
C SER A 13 -8.83 -41.01 19.83
N GLU A 14 -9.39 -40.28 18.86
CA GLU A 14 -10.58 -40.77 18.17
C GLU A 14 -10.59 -40.26 16.72
N LYS A 15 -10.47 -41.22 15.81
CA LYS A 15 -10.61 -41.04 14.37
C LYS A 15 -12.09 -40.84 14.06
N VAL A 16 -12.47 -39.72 13.47
CA VAL A 16 -13.76 -39.63 12.77
C VAL A 16 -13.54 -39.13 11.35
N ALA A 17 -13.62 -40.12 10.46
CA ALA A 17 -14.18 -40.14 9.12
C ALA A 17 -13.88 -38.98 8.16
N VAL A 18 -13.05 -39.34 7.18
CA VAL A 18 -13.10 -38.97 5.77
C VAL A 18 -14.50 -38.55 5.31
N GLY A 19 -14.63 -37.30 4.88
CA GLY A 19 -15.73 -36.81 4.04
C GLY A 19 -15.13 -36.09 2.83
N ALA A 20 -14.85 -36.85 1.77
CA ALA A 20 -14.46 -36.29 0.48
C ALA A 20 -15.71 -35.77 -0.24
N LEU A 21 -15.76 -34.47 -0.52
CA LEU A 21 -16.57 -33.93 -1.60
C LEU A 21 -15.71 -32.97 -2.43
N VAL A 22 -15.40 -33.43 -3.63
CA VAL A 22 -14.73 -32.71 -4.69
C VAL A 22 -15.72 -31.73 -5.31
N ALA A 23 -15.33 -30.46 -5.42
CA ALA A 23 -15.91 -29.53 -6.39
C ALA A 23 -14.77 -28.73 -7.03
N VAL A 24 -14.22 -29.29 -8.11
CA VAL A 24 -13.39 -28.54 -9.06
C VAL A 24 -14.34 -27.67 -9.89
N MET A 25 -14.29 -26.36 -9.71
CA MET A 25 -14.83 -25.41 -10.69
C MET A 25 -13.73 -24.43 -11.05
N GLY A 26 -13.34 -24.48 -12.32
CA GLY A 26 -12.17 -23.81 -12.87
C GLY A 26 -12.21 -22.30 -12.71
N MET A 27 -11.12 -21.75 -12.21
CA MET A 27 -10.74 -20.38 -12.48
C MET A 27 -9.80 -20.41 -13.68
N ALA A 28 -10.39 -20.45 -14.88
CA ALA A 28 -9.67 -20.12 -16.10
C ALA A 28 -9.10 -18.71 -15.93
N GLY A 29 -7.78 -18.61 -16.05
CA GLY A 29 -7.00 -17.47 -15.59
C GLY A 29 -7.46 -16.13 -16.14
N LEU A 30 -7.81 -15.23 -15.24
CA LEU A 30 -7.47 -13.83 -15.42
C LEU A 30 -5.98 -13.71 -15.14
N VAL A 31 -5.15 -14.06 -16.12
CA VAL A 31 -3.78 -13.55 -16.17
C VAL A 31 -3.90 -12.05 -16.39
N MET A 32 -4.08 -11.29 -15.30
CA MET A 32 -3.70 -9.90 -15.30
C MET A 32 -2.19 -9.92 -15.56
N ALA A 33 -1.80 -9.71 -16.82
CA ALA A 33 -0.40 -9.42 -17.12
C ALA A 33 0.02 -8.31 -16.15
N PRO A 34 1.13 -8.45 -15.43
CA PRO A 34 1.65 -7.32 -14.67
C PRO A 34 1.86 -6.21 -15.69
N GLN A 35 0.99 -5.19 -15.66
CA GLN A 35 1.25 -3.96 -16.36
C GLN A 35 2.56 -3.48 -15.76
N ALA A 36 3.65 -3.65 -16.50
CA ALA A 36 4.95 -3.13 -16.15
C ALA A 36 4.84 -1.60 -16.25
N TYR A 37 4.20 -0.99 -15.26
CA TYR A 37 4.54 0.36 -14.87
C TYR A 37 6.00 0.24 -14.48
N ALA A 38 6.90 0.72 -15.35
CA ALA A 38 8.25 1.02 -14.93
C ALA A 38 8.10 1.76 -13.60
N SER A 39 8.58 1.15 -12.51
CA SER A 39 8.31 1.55 -11.12
C SER A 39 9.12 2.82 -10.77
N ASN A 40 9.15 3.75 -11.71
CA ASN A 40 9.72 5.07 -11.59
C ASN A 40 8.68 5.89 -10.84
N TRP A 41 8.95 6.12 -9.57
CA TRP A 41 8.21 7.06 -8.76
C TRP A 41 8.55 8.48 -9.20
N VAL A 42 7.55 9.34 -9.30
CA VAL A 42 7.70 10.74 -9.69
C VAL A 42 7.11 11.65 -8.61
N LYS A 43 7.73 12.82 -8.43
CA LYS A 43 7.17 13.88 -7.58
C LYS A 43 6.04 14.57 -8.35
N CYS A 44 4.83 14.50 -7.83
CA CYS A 44 3.66 15.17 -8.39
C CYS A 44 3.24 16.36 -7.52
N TYR A 45 3.49 17.56 -8.03
CA TYR A 45 3.25 18.83 -7.36
C TYR A 45 1.82 19.33 -7.60
N GLY A 46 1.34 20.21 -6.71
CA GLY A 46 0.07 20.92 -6.90
C GLY A 46 -1.19 20.13 -6.52
N ILE A 47 -1.04 18.89 -6.04
CA ILE A 47 -2.17 18.01 -5.71
C ILE A 47 -2.26 17.61 -4.23
N ALA A 48 -1.21 17.88 -3.45
CA ALA A 48 -1.20 17.54 -2.03
C ALA A 48 -2.23 18.39 -1.27
N ARG A 49 -3.01 17.76 -0.38
CA ARG A 49 -3.85 18.50 0.57
C ARG A 49 -2.97 19.16 1.63
N ALA A 50 -3.52 20.16 2.31
CA ALA A 50 -2.91 20.71 3.51
C ALA A 50 -2.58 19.58 4.49
N HIS A 51 -1.37 19.61 4.99
CA HIS A 51 -0.73 18.65 5.89
C HIS A 51 -0.60 17.22 5.34
N MET A 52 -0.67 17.06 4.02
CA MET A 52 -0.57 15.76 3.36
C MET A 52 0.45 15.75 2.22
N ASN A 53 1.53 16.53 2.31
CA ASN A 53 2.65 16.41 1.37
C ASN A 53 3.66 15.37 1.85
N ASP A 54 4.44 14.81 0.93
CA ASP A 54 5.58 13.95 1.23
C ASP A 54 6.84 14.75 1.61
N CYS A 55 7.83 14.07 2.21
CA CYS A 55 9.11 14.64 2.64
C CYS A 55 10.00 15.16 1.49
N ALA A 56 11.03 15.94 1.81
CA ALA A 56 12.04 16.43 0.85
C ALA A 56 11.47 17.32 -0.28
N THR A 57 10.57 18.23 0.11
CA THR A 57 10.09 19.32 -0.75
C THR A 57 11.08 20.48 -0.75
N THR A 58 10.99 21.39 -1.72
CA THR A 58 11.88 22.56 -1.79
C THR A 58 11.66 23.54 -0.65
N THR A 59 10.44 23.60 -0.09
CA THR A 59 10.06 24.58 0.94
C THR A 59 10.04 24.03 2.36
N HIS A 60 9.89 22.71 2.52
CA HIS A 60 9.82 22.05 3.83
C HIS A 60 10.49 20.67 3.81
N SER A 61 11.20 20.35 4.89
CA SER A 61 12.00 19.11 4.98
C SER A 61 11.16 17.87 5.28
N CYS A 62 10.06 17.99 6.02
CA CYS A 62 9.26 16.84 6.48
C CYS A 62 7.87 16.79 5.82
N ALA A 63 7.28 15.58 5.83
CA ALA A 63 5.92 15.33 5.42
C ALA A 63 4.93 16.12 6.29
N GLY A 64 3.81 16.50 5.68
CA GLY A 64 2.70 17.18 6.36
C GLY A 64 2.95 18.63 6.80
N GLN A 65 4.01 19.26 6.34
CA GLN A 65 4.31 20.66 6.65
C GLN A 65 3.59 21.67 5.74
N SER A 66 3.09 21.25 4.58
CA SER A 66 2.36 22.13 3.68
C SER A 66 1.06 22.57 4.32
N ILE A 67 0.86 23.85 4.59
CA ILE A 67 -0.38 24.36 5.21
C ILE A 67 -1.49 24.64 4.18
N HIS A 68 -1.18 24.57 2.88
CA HIS A 68 -2.10 24.90 1.80
C HIS A 68 -2.44 23.67 0.97
N ASN A 69 -3.69 23.58 0.53
CA ASN A 69 -4.07 22.62 -0.51
C ASN A 69 -3.43 23.04 -1.84
N GLY A 70 -2.92 22.06 -2.58
CA GLY A 70 -2.34 22.27 -3.89
C GLY A 70 -1.05 23.10 -3.89
N GLY A 71 -0.26 23.03 -2.81
CA GLY A 71 1.00 23.77 -2.71
C GLY A 71 1.92 23.49 -3.91
N LYS A 72 2.34 24.55 -4.62
CA LYS A 72 3.13 24.46 -5.86
C LYS A 72 4.49 23.76 -5.69
N TYR A 73 5.05 23.81 -4.49
CA TYR A 73 6.32 23.16 -4.13
C TYR A 73 6.14 21.90 -3.28
N SER A 74 4.90 21.62 -2.88
CA SER A 74 4.53 20.42 -2.13
C SER A 74 4.13 19.33 -3.12
N PHE A 75 4.66 18.13 -2.93
CA PHE A 75 4.36 17.01 -3.82
C PHE A 75 3.84 15.79 -3.07
N LEU A 76 3.21 14.93 -3.84
CA LEU A 76 2.96 13.53 -3.52
C LEU A 76 3.82 12.66 -4.43
N LEU A 77 4.43 11.62 -3.88
CA LEU A 77 5.20 10.64 -4.62
C LEU A 77 4.23 9.62 -5.22
N LEU A 78 4.15 9.58 -6.54
CA LEU A 78 3.22 8.71 -7.26
C LEU A 78 3.96 7.86 -8.30
N PRO A 79 3.41 6.71 -8.70
CA PRO A 79 3.88 5.99 -9.88
C PRO A 79 3.88 6.89 -11.13
N SER A 80 4.87 6.70 -12.00
CA SER A 80 4.96 7.41 -13.27
C SER A 80 3.68 7.24 -14.11
N GLY A 81 3.37 8.27 -14.90
CA GLY A 81 2.19 8.28 -15.77
C GLY A 81 0.85 8.61 -15.09
N ILE A 82 0.80 8.71 -13.75
CA ILE A 82 -0.44 9.09 -13.04
C ILE A 82 -0.53 10.61 -12.85
N CYS A 83 0.58 11.28 -12.53
CA CYS A 83 0.56 12.72 -12.18
C CYS A 83 -0.13 13.61 -13.22
N GLN A 84 0.13 13.38 -14.51
CA GLN A 84 -0.45 14.14 -15.62
C GLN A 84 -1.95 13.84 -15.86
N LYS A 85 -2.47 12.75 -15.28
CA LYS A 85 -3.89 12.38 -15.34
C LYS A 85 -4.71 13.05 -14.25
N ILE A 86 -4.07 13.66 -13.25
CA ILE A 86 -4.73 14.34 -12.13
C ILE A 86 -4.85 15.82 -12.48
N VAL A 87 -6.06 16.38 -12.33
CA VAL A 87 -6.30 17.81 -12.52
C VAL A 87 -5.39 18.62 -11.60
N GLY A 88 -4.63 19.56 -12.16
CA GLY A 88 -3.67 20.38 -11.42
C GLY A 88 -2.32 19.70 -11.12
N GLY A 89 -2.14 18.43 -11.47
CA GLY A 89 -0.88 17.70 -11.30
C GLY A 89 0.23 18.24 -12.20
N SER A 90 1.43 18.42 -11.62
CA SER A 90 2.62 18.87 -12.33
C SER A 90 3.84 18.04 -11.95
N LEU A 91 4.67 17.68 -12.92
CA LEU A 91 6.00 17.10 -12.69
C LEU A 91 7.06 18.20 -12.42
N VAL A 92 6.68 19.46 -12.57
CA VAL A 92 7.54 20.63 -12.38
C VAL A 92 7.10 21.38 -11.12
N PRO A 93 8.02 21.63 -10.15
CA PRO A 93 7.72 22.42 -8.97
C PRO A 93 7.45 23.89 -9.35
N GLY A 94 6.56 24.56 -8.61
CA GLY A 94 6.30 25.99 -8.77
C GLY A 94 5.30 26.37 -9.86
N LYS A 95 4.78 25.38 -10.61
CA LYS A 95 3.81 25.62 -11.69
C LYS A 95 2.47 26.14 -11.15
#